data_AF-X1RPF9-F1
#
_entry.id   AF-X1RPF9-F1
#
_cell.length_a   1.000
_cell.length_b   1.000
_cell.length_c   1.000
_cell.angle_alpha   90.00
_cell.angle_beta   90.00
_cell.angle_gamma   90.00
#
_symmetry.space_group_name_H-M   'P 1'
#
loop_
_entity.id
_entity.type
_entity.pdbx_description
1 polymer ?
#
loop_
_entity_poly.entity_id
_entity_poly.type
_entity_poly.pdbx_seq_one_letter_code
_entity_poly.pdbx_strand_id
1 'polypeptide(L)'
;IILAMGCRERTRGAIGIPGTRPAGIYTAGVAQELINLKNYMVGEKIVVLGSGDIGLIMARRLSLEGAEVIMVAEKLPYSSGLPRNINQCLYDFDIPLLLSHTVVDIQGNGRLSGVIIAQLGKRGGIIP
;
A
#
# COMPACT_ATOMS: atom_id res chain seq x y z
N ILE A 1 -16.30 -33.27 1.85
CA ILE A 1 -15.06 -32.54 1.48
C ILE A 1 -15.19 -31.12 2.03
N ILE A 2 -14.22 -30.64 2.82
CA ILE A 2 -14.16 -29.25 3.31
C ILE A 2 -12.98 -28.56 2.61
N LEU A 3 -13.21 -27.38 2.04
CA LEU A 3 -12.17 -26.59 1.36
C LEU A 3 -11.84 -25.34 2.19
N ALA A 4 -10.58 -25.21 2.62
CA ALA A 4 -10.10 -24.14 3.49
C ALA A 4 -8.79 -23.51 2.98
N MET A 5 -8.75 -23.15 1.68
CA MET A 5 -7.53 -22.72 0.97
C MET A 5 -7.14 -21.26 1.17
N GLY A 6 -7.98 -20.47 1.83
CA GLY A 6 -7.76 -19.02 2.03
C GLY A 6 -7.83 -18.21 0.73
N CYS A 7 -7.22 -17.02 0.75
CA CYS A 7 -7.20 -16.07 -0.37
C CYS A 7 -5.76 -15.62 -0.66
N ARG A 8 -5.45 -15.36 -1.93
CA ARG A 8 -4.17 -14.74 -2.35
C ARG A 8 -4.38 -13.27 -2.67
N GLU A 9 -3.47 -12.43 -2.17
CA GLU A 9 -3.41 -11.02 -2.58
C GLU A 9 -3.06 -10.90 -4.07
N ARG A 10 -3.53 -9.83 -4.70
CA ARG A 10 -3.20 -9.53 -6.10
C ARG A 10 -1.89 -8.77 -6.15
N THR A 11 -0.94 -9.27 -6.94
CA THR A 11 0.34 -8.60 -7.19
C THR A 11 0.16 -7.39 -8.09
N ARG A 12 1.15 -6.50 -8.15
CA ARG A 12 1.14 -5.33 -9.06
C ARG A 12 0.80 -5.69 -10.51
N GLY A 13 1.27 -6.85 -10.99
CA GLY A 13 0.99 -7.33 -12.35
C GLY A 13 -0.45 -7.76 -12.53
N ALA A 14 -1.06 -8.36 -11.50
CA ALA A 14 -2.45 -8.78 -11.52
C ALA A 14 -3.45 -7.60 -11.43
N ILE A 15 -3.03 -6.46 -10.86
CA ILE A 15 -3.84 -5.22 -10.85
C ILE A 15 -3.42 -4.21 -11.93
N GLY A 16 -2.44 -4.54 -12.77
CA GLY A 16 -2.08 -3.75 -13.94
C GLY A 16 -1.46 -2.38 -13.64
N ILE A 17 -0.69 -2.24 -12.55
CA ILE A 17 0.00 -0.96 -12.27
C ILE A 17 1.08 -0.73 -13.34
N PRO A 18 1.02 0.37 -14.10
CA PRO A 18 2.00 0.71 -15.13
C PRO A 18 3.36 1.13 -14.54
N GLY A 19 4.38 1.17 -15.39
CA GLY A 19 5.74 1.65 -15.07
C GLY A 19 6.83 0.58 -15.13
N THR A 20 8.00 0.91 -14.57
CA THR A 20 9.16 0.02 -14.58
C THR A 20 8.98 -1.19 -13.65
N ARG A 21 9.95 -2.10 -13.64
CA ARG A 21 9.91 -3.35 -12.86
C ARG A 21 11.05 -3.44 -11.83
N PRO A 22 11.22 -2.46 -10.94
CA PRO A 22 12.30 -2.48 -9.96
C PRO A 22 11.99 -3.44 -8.80
N ALA A 23 13.01 -3.78 -8.02
CA ALA A 23 12.84 -4.35 -6.68
C ALA A 23 12.29 -3.30 -5.70
N GLY A 24 11.61 -3.75 -4.64
CA GLY A 24 11.03 -2.88 -3.60
C GLY A 24 9.50 -2.75 -3.63
N ILE A 25 8.81 -3.60 -4.41
CA ILE A 25 7.34 -3.62 -4.49
C ILE A 25 6.84 -4.94 -3.92
N TYR A 26 6.04 -4.87 -2.86
CA TYR A 26 5.55 -6.03 -2.11
C TYR A 26 4.02 -5.97 -1.99
N THR A 27 3.37 -7.12 -1.83
CA THR A 27 2.00 -7.14 -1.31
C THR A 27 2.05 -6.94 0.20
N ALA A 28 0.93 -6.48 0.80
CA ALA A 28 0.90 -6.17 2.22
C ALA A 28 1.17 -7.41 3.08
N GLY A 29 0.63 -8.58 2.70
CA GLY A 29 0.91 -9.86 3.35
C GLY A 29 2.37 -10.31 3.25
N VAL A 30 3.03 -10.09 2.10
CA VAL A 30 4.47 -10.39 1.97
C VAL A 30 5.29 -9.46 2.86
N ALA A 31 4.97 -8.16 2.90
CA ALA A 31 5.63 -7.23 3.79
C ALA A 31 5.41 -7.60 5.27
N GLN A 32 4.20 -8.05 5.60
CA GLN A 32 3.85 -8.54 6.93
C GLN A 32 4.69 -9.76 7.33
N GLU A 33 4.83 -10.74 6.43
CA GLU A 33 5.65 -11.94 6.66
C GLU A 33 7.12 -11.57 6.88
N LEU A 34 7.67 -10.70 6.02
CA LEU A 34 9.08 -10.28 6.09
C LEU A 34 9.40 -9.63 7.43
N ILE A 35 8.54 -8.73 7.90
CA ILE A 35 8.78 -8.01 9.16
C ILE A 35 8.47 -8.89 10.36
N ASN A 36 7.26 -9.45 10.42
CA ASN A 36 6.78 -10.06 11.66
C ASN A 36 7.37 -11.45 11.90
N LEU A 37 7.70 -12.21 10.84
CA LEU A 37 8.18 -13.59 10.97
C LEU A 37 9.66 -13.72 10.66
N LYS A 38 10.19 -12.87 9.77
CA LYS A 38 11.59 -12.98 9.32
C LYS A 38 12.49 -11.85 9.81
N ASN A 39 11.94 -10.87 10.54
CA ASN A 39 12.69 -9.70 11.06
C ASN A 39 13.48 -8.95 9.97
N TYR A 40 12.94 -8.88 8.75
CA TYR A 40 13.52 -8.11 7.65
C TYR A 40 12.67 -6.87 7.37
N MET A 41 13.30 -5.70 7.41
CA MET A 41 12.69 -4.46 6.94
C MET A 41 12.59 -4.44 5.41
N VAL A 42 11.42 -4.01 4.91
CA VAL A 42 11.13 -3.95 3.46
C VAL A 42 11.64 -2.68 2.79
N GLY A 43 11.97 -1.65 3.57
CA GLY A 43 12.48 -0.37 3.12
C GLY A 43 12.40 0.70 4.21
N GLU A 44 13.02 1.85 3.96
CA GLU A 44 13.03 3.00 4.87
C GLU A 44 11.91 3.99 4.56
N LYS A 45 11.53 4.12 3.28
CA LYS A 45 10.50 5.04 2.79
C LYS A 45 9.44 4.28 2.02
N ILE A 46 8.18 4.42 2.45
CA ILE A 46 7.12 3.51 2.03
C ILE A 46 5.88 4.29 1.60
N VAL A 47 5.32 3.85 0.47
CA VAL A 47 4.00 4.23 0.02
C VAL A 47 3.11 2.99 0.06
N VAL A 48 1.95 3.11 0.70
CA VAL A 48 0.95 2.03 0.75
C VAL A 48 -0.15 2.32 -0.26
N LEU A 49 -0.41 1.38 -1.17
CA LEU A 49 -1.55 1.46 -2.09
C LEU A 49 -2.67 0.54 -1.59
N GLY A 50 -3.73 1.16 -1.09
CA GLY A 50 -4.93 0.51 -0.56
C GLY A 50 -5.15 0.82 0.92
N SER A 51 -6.39 1.18 1.27
CA SER A 51 -6.81 1.52 2.63
C SER A 51 -7.54 0.39 3.36
N GLY A 52 -7.48 -0.84 2.84
CA GLY A 52 -8.04 -2.00 3.55
C GLY A 52 -7.30 -2.25 4.86
N ASP A 53 -7.92 -2.99 5.79
CA ASP A 53 -7.38 -3.18 7.14
C ASP A 53 -5.91 -3.65 7.15
N ILE A 54 -5.54 -4.56 6.25
CA ILE A 54 -4.15 -5.03 6.13
C ILE A 54 -3.19 -3.91 5.74
N GLY A 55 -3.58 -3.03 4.82
CA GLY A 55 -2.76 -1.89 4.38
C GLY A 55 -2.56 -0.88 5.51
N LEU A 56 -3.64 -0.56 6.24
CA LEU A 56 -3.59 0.35 7.39
C LEU A 56 -2.73 -0.22 8.52
N ILE A 57 -2.96 -1.48 8.91
CA ILE A 57 -2.20 -2.14 9.97
C ILE A 57 -0.72 -2.23 9.60
N MET A 58 -0.42 -2.51 8.32
CA MET A 58 0.97 -2.55 7.86
C MET A 58 1.61 -1.16 7.83
N ALA A 59 0.89 -0.11 7.46
CA ALA A 59 1.41 1.27 7.55
C ALA A 59 1.88 1.57 8.99
N ARG A 60 1.03 1.31 9.98
CA ARG A 60 1.39 1.42 11.39
C ARG A 60 2.57 0.56 11.78
N ARG A 61 2.55 -0.73 11.39
CA ARG A 61 3.61 -1.67 11.78
C ARG A 61 4.95 -1.20 11.26
N LEU A 62 5.00 -0.74 10.01
CA LEU A 62 6.21 -0.21 9.39
C LEU A 62 6.73 1.03 10.11
N SER A 63 5.84 1.96 10.48
CA SER A 63 6.20 3.13 11.28
C SER A 63 6.77 2.76 12.64
N LEU A 64 6.19 1.77 13.32
CA LEU A 64 6.70 1.27 14.61
C LEU A 64 8.09 0.64 14.51
N GLU A 65 8.40 -0.01 13.38
CA GLU A 65 9.72 -0.59 13.12
C GLU A 65 10.73 0.45 12.58
N GLY A 66 10.34 1.72 12.50
CA GLY A 66 11.22 2.84 12.15
C GLY A 66 11.25 3.23 10.66
N ALA A 67 10.36 2.69 9.83
CA ALA A 67 10.20 3.19 8.45
C ALA A 67 9.32 4.44 8.39
N GLU A 68 9.64 5.35 7.48
CA GLU A 68 8.80 6.48 7.12
C GLU A 68 7.73 6.03 6.13
N VAL A 69 6.48 5.91 6.59
CA VAL A 69 5.35 5.72 5.69
C VAL A 69 4.89 7.08 5.20
N ILE A 70 5.31 7.41 3.98
CA ILE A 70 5.07 8.71 3.35
C ILE A 70 3.58 8.97 3.21
N MET A 71 2.81 7.95 2.82
CA MET A 71 1.37 8.06 2.57
C MET A 71 0.68 6.72 2.35
N VAL A 72 -0.63 6.73 2.52
CA VAL A 72 -1.55 5.70 2.02
C VAL A 72 -2.43 6.30 0.92
N ALA A 73 -2.56 5.61 -0.21
CA ALA A 73 -3.44 6.01 -1.32
C ALA A 73 -4.57 5.00 -1.51
N GLU A 74 -5.79 5.46 -1.73
CA GLU A 74 -6.99 4.65 -1.94
C GLU A 74 -7.72 5.10 -3.19
N LYS A 75 -8.08 4.14 -4.05
CA LYS A 75 -8.80 4.42 -5.30
C LYS A 75 -10.24 4.86 -5.06
N LEU A 76 -10.86 4.42 -3.97
CA LEU A 76 -12.22 4.77 -3.59
C LEU A 76 -12.29 6.17 -2.96
N PRO A 77 -13.45 6.85 -3.02
CA PRO A 77 -13.66 8.14 -2.37
C PRO A 77 -13.80 8.04 -0.83
N TYR A 78 -13.59 6.86 -0.26
CA TYR A 78 -13.64 6.58 1.17
C TYR A 78 -12.66 5.44 1.50
N SER A 79 -12.24 5.36 2.76
CA SER A 79 -11.39 4.27 3.23
C SER A 79 -12.18 2.96 3.29
N SER A 80 -11.57 1.86 2.85
CA SER A 80 -12.18 0.52 2.91
C SER A 80 -11.93 -0.22 4.22
N GLY A 81 -10.97 0.24 5.03
CA GLY A 81 -10.69 -0.31 6.35
C GLY A 81 -11.65 0.21 7.43
N LEU A 82 -11.63 -0.45 8.58
CA LEU A 82 -12.44 -0.08 9.73
C LEU A 82 -12.08 1.32 10.24
N PRO A 83 -13.05 2.17 10.64
CA PRO A 83 -12.77 3.53 11.12
C PRO A 83 -11.74 3.60 12.24
N ARG A 84 -11.72 2.60 13.14
CA ARG A 84 -10.70 2.51 14.21
C ARG A 84 -9.27 2.41 13.67
N ASN A 85 -9.07 1.72 12.55
CA ASN A 85 -7.76 1.53 11.96
C ASN A 85 -7.28 2.81 11.28
N ILE A 86 -8.19 3.64 10.79
CA ILE A 86 -7.83 4.96 10.26
C ILE A 86 -7.21 5.82 11.37
N ASN A 87 -7.88 5.90 12.53
CA ASN A 87 -7.35 6.66 13.67
C ASN A 87 -6.05 6.03 14.19
N GLN A 88 -6.11 4.75 14.56
CA GLN A 88 -4.99 4.08 15.23
C GLN A 88 -3.77 3.83 14.37
N CYS A 89 -3.94 3.76 13.05
CA CYS A 89 -2.83 3.42 12.15
C CYS A 89 -2.34 4.58 11.33
N LEU A 90 -3.20 5.57 11.03
CA LEU A 90 -2.81 6.72 10.22
C LEU A 90 -2.73 7.99 11.07
N TYR A 91 -3.82 8.34 11.77
CA TYR A 91 -3.90 9.60 12.52
C TYR A 91 -2.89 9.65 13.67
N ASP A 92 -2.77 8.56 14.44
CA ASP A 92 -1.82 8.46 15.56
C ASP A 92 -0.34 8.47 15.11
N PHE A 93 -0.09 8.27 13.82
CA PHE A 93 1.25 8.19 13.21
C PHE A 93 1.50 9.31 12.18
N ASP A 94 0.61 10.30 12.10
CA ASP A 94 0.66 11.40 11.14
C ASP A 94 0.81 10.97 9.67
N ILE A 95 0.24 9.82 9.29
CA ILE A 95 0.32 9.28 7.93
C ILE A 95 -0.84 9.83 7.09
N PRO A 96 -0.57 10.55 5.99
CA PRO A 96 -1.64 11.09 5.14
C PRO A 96 -2.36 9.98 4.35
N LEU A 97 -3.68 10.10 4.25
CA LEU A 97 -4.54 9.25 3.41
C LEU A 97 -5.08 10.04 2.21
N LEU A 98 -4.69 9.64 1.00
CA LEU A 98 -5.28 10.16 -0.24
C LEU A 98 -6.43 9.28 -0.72
N LEU A 99 -7.63 9.85 -0.77
CA LEU A 99 -8.84 9.19 -1.29
C LEU A 99 -9.05 9.55 -2.76
N SER A 100 -9.65 8.65 -3.54
CA SER A 100 -9.76 8.79 -5.00
C SER A 100 -8.39 9.00 -5.67
N HIS A 101 -7.36 8.28 -5.24
CA HIS A 101 -6.02 8.35 -5.83
C HIS A 101 -5.48 6.95 -6.10
N THR A 102 -4.66 6.82 -7.15
CA THR A 102 -4.00 5.55 -7.45
C THR A 102 -2.62 5.77 -8.06
N VAL A 103 -1.79 4.72 -8.04
CA VAL A 103 -0.49 4.73 -8.68
C VAL A 103 -0.65 4.56 -10.19
N VAL A 104 -0.14 5.51 -10.94
CA VAL A 104 -0.22 5.57 -12.42
C VAL A 104 1.12 5.47 -13.11
N ASP A 105 2.21 5.44 -12.35
CA ASP A 105 3.53 5.07 -12.86
C ASP A 105 4.44 4.62 -11.70
N ILE A 106 5.38 3.74 -12.03
CA ILE A 106 6.42 3.25 -11.13
C ILE A 106 7.76 3.62 -11.73
N GLN A 107 8.61 4.26 -10.92
CA GLN A 107 9.92 4.71 -11.34
C GLN A 107 11.03 3.98 -10.59
N GLY A 108 12.08 3.63 -11.32
CA GLY A 108 13.26 2.99 -10.75
C GLY A 108 14.02 2.14 -11.76
N ASN A 109 15.33 2.08 -11.59
CA ASN A 109 16.23 1.19 -12.32
C ASN A 109 16.92 0.25 -11.32
N GLY A 110 16.59 -1.04 -11.35
CA GLY A 110 17.03 -2.02 -10.36
C GLY A 110 16.28 -1.94 -9.02
N ARG A 111 16.16 -0.74 -8.41
CA ARG A 111 15.37 -0.48 -7.19
C ARG A 111 14.39 0.67 -7.37
N LEU A 112 13.29 0.61 -6.61
CA LEU A 112 12.23 1.61 -6.62
C LEU A 112 12.80 2.95 -6.17
N SER A 113 12.64 3.98 -6.99
CA SER A 113 13.03 5.36 -6.66
C SER A 113 11.84 6.27 -6.44
N GLY A 114 10.67 5.91 -6.96
CA GLY A 114 9.45 6.70 -6.79
C GLY A 114 8.22 6.06 -7.42
N VAL A 115 7.07 6.64 -7.11
CA VAL A 115 5.78 6.31 -7.72
C VAL A 115 5.07 7.61 -8.08
N ILE A 116 4.37 7.63 -9.21
CA ILE A 116 3.47 8.72 -9.58
C ILE A 116 2.06 8.34 -9.13
N ILE A 117 1.44 9.23 -8.37
CA ILE A 117 0.06 9.06 -7.91
C ILE A 117 -0.79 10.13 -8.56
N ALA A 118 -1.94 9.74 -9.10
CA ALA A 118 -2.88 10.67 -9.70
C ALA A 118 -4.27 10.52 -9.09
N GLN A 119 -5.01 11.62 -9.11
CA GLN A 119 -6.39 11.65 -8.67
C GLN A 119 -7.30 10.99 -9.70
N LEU A 120 -8.29 10.26 -9.22
CA LEU A 120 -9.33 9.60 -9.99
C LEU A 120 -10.60 10.44 -9.98
N GLY A 121 -11.18 10.63 -11.16
CA GLY A 121 -12.50 11.21 -11.33
C GLY A 121 -13.60 10.22 -10.95
N LYS A 122 -14.85 10.72 -10.95
CA LYS A 122 -16.04 9.93 -10.58
C LYS A 122 -16.23 8.63 -11.38
N ARG A 123 -15.66 8.56 -12.60
CA ARG A 123 -15.72 7.39 -13.49
C ARG A 123 -14.45 6.51 -13.46
N GLY A 124 -13.53 6.77 -12.53
CA GLY A 124 -12.27 6.04 -12.41
C GLY A 124 -11.18 6.42 -13.43
N GLY A 125 -11.43 7.42 -14.28
CA GLY A 125 -10.41 8.01 -15.15
C GLY A 125 -9.47 8.93 -14.36
N ILE A 126 -8.23 9.05 -14.80
CA ILE A 126 -7.24 9.96 -14.21
C ILE A 126 -7.63 11.42 -14.51
N ILE A 127 -7.59 12.28 -13.50
CA ILE A 127 -7.74 13.73 -13.65
C ILE A 127 -6.35 14.32 -13.96
N PRO A 128 -6.21 15.19 -14.98
CA PRO A 128 -4.95 15.87 -15.31
C PRO A 128 -4.41 16.75 -14.18
#